data_AF-A0A916G968-F1
#
_entry.id   AF-A0A916G968-F1
#
_cell.length_a   1.000
_cell.length_b   1.000
_cell.length_c   1.000
_cell.angle_alpha   90.00
_cell.angle_beta   90.00
_cell.angle_gamma   90.00
#
_symmetry.space_group_name_H-M   'P 1'
#
loop_
_entity.id
_entity.type
_entity.pdbx_description
1 polymer ?
#
loop_
_entity_poly.entity_id
_entity_poly.type
_entity_poly.pdbx_seq_one_letter_code
_entity_poly.pdbx_strand_id
1 'polypeptide(L)' 'MNIELEDENEAGLMMLIQQYALKFGITFSSKLMDDPETKKKLAQLMAEAIAGRRGPVTDEDVV' A
#
# COMPACT_ATOMS: atom_id res chain seq x y z
N MET A 1 7.71 -3.35 28.53
CA MET A 1 6.62 -3.80 27.64
C MET A 1 7.25 -3.91 26.27
N ASN A 2 7.65 -5.11 25.87
CA ASN A 2 8.23 -5.33 24.55
C ASN A 2 7.05 -5.67 23.66
N ILE A 3 6.48 -4.65 23.01
CA ILE A 3 5.53 -4.87 21.93
C ILE A 3 6.42 -5.09 20.70
N GLU A 4 6.33 -6.29 20.15
CA GLU A 4 7.04 -6.70 18.95
C GLU A 4 6.63 -5.77 17.78
N LEU A 5 7.62 -5.20 17.11
CA LEU A 5 7.50 -4.16 16.08
C LEU A 5 6.89 -4.65 14.74
N GLU A 6 6.23 -5.81 14.72
CA GLU A 6 5.56 -6.32 13.52
C GLU A 6 4.22 -5.61 13.27
N ASP A 7 3.51 -5.17 14.33
CA ASP A 7 2.19 -4.53 14.25
C ASP A 7 2.21 -3.12 13.64
N GLU A 8 3.32 -2.36 13.77
CA GLU A 8 3.40 -0.99 13.25
C GLU A 8 3.36 -0.95 11.71
N ASN A 9 3.87 -1.99 11.06
CA ASN A 9 3.97 -2.05 9.60
C ASN A 9 2.60 -2.30 8.95
N GLU A 10 1.73 -3.10 9.59
CA GLU A 10 0.38 -3.37 9.08
C GLU A 10 -0.57 -2.20 9.28
N ALA A 11 -0.53 -1.54 10.45
CA ALA A 11 -1.33 -0.36 10.71
C ALA A 11 -0.96 0.79 9.73
N GLY A 12 0.34 1.01 9.51
CA GLY A 12 0.84 1.99 8.55
C GLY A 12 0.39 1.68 7.11
N LEU A 13 0.46 0.41 6.71
CA LEU A 13 -0.01 -0.02 5.39
C LEU A 13 -1.53 0.18 5.23
N MET A 14 -2.32 -0.18 6.24
CA MET A 14 -3.77 0.02 6.20
C MET A 14 -4.14 1.50 6.06
N MET A 15 -3.46 2.39 6.79
CA MET A 15 -3.63 3.83 6.62
C MET A 15 -3.28 4.29 5.21
N LEU A 16 -2.19 3.76 4.63
CA LEU A 16 -1.77 4.09 3.28
C LEU A 16 -2.81 3.65 2.24
N ILE A 17 -3.35 2.44 2.36
CA ILE A 17 -4.41 1.91 1.49
C ILE A 17 -5.66 2.79 1.57
N GLN A 18 -6.08 3.16 2.79
CA GLN A 18 -7.25 4.03 2.98
C GLN A 18 -7.05 5.41 2.35
N GLN A 19 -5.90 6.04 2.58
CA GLN A 19 -5.57 7.34 1.98
C GLN A 19 -5.55 7.26 0.44
N TYR A 20 -5.00 6.17 -0.09
CA TYR A 20 -4.93 5.94 -1.52
C TYR A 20 -6.33 5.79 -2.13
N ALA A 21 -7.18 4.95 -1.53
CA ALA A 21 -8.55 4.74 -1.97
C ALA A 21 -9.40 6.02 -1.89
N LEU A 22 -9.24 6.82 -0.83
CA LEU A 22 -9.92 8.11 -0.69
C LEU A 22 -9.50 9.12 -1.77
N LYS A 23 -8.22 9.10 -2.18
CA LYS A 23 -7.69 10.06 -3.15
C LYS A 23 -8.02 9.69 -4.59
N PHE A 24 -7.96 8.41 -4.93
CA PHE A 24 -8.03 7.94 -6.32
C PHE A 24 -9.26 7.08 -6.63
N GLY A 25 -10.01 6.63 -5.63
CA GLY A 25 -11.16 5.74 -5.82
C GLY A 25 -10.78 4.33 -6.27
N ILE A 26 -9.53 3.91 -6.02
CA ILE A 26 -8.97 2.63 -6.46
C ILE A 26 -8.62 1.77 -5.25
N THR A 27 -8.94 0.48 -5.35
CA THR A 27 -8.57 -0.58 -4.39
C THR A 27 -7.73 -1.65 -5.08
N PHE A 28 -7.01 -2.44 -4.30
CA PHE A 28 -6.13 -3.50 -4.81
C PHE A 28 -6.66 -4.89 -4.50
N SER A 29 -6.30 -5.86 -5.34
CA SER A 29 -6.53 -7.27 -5.07
C SER A 29 -5.82 -7.71 -3.80
N SER A 30 -6.53 -8.45 -2.94
CA SER A 30 -5.95 -9.01 -1.71
C SER A 30 -4.76 -9.93 -1.99
N LYS A 31 -4.67 -10.53 -3.19
CA LYS A 31 -3.56 -11.40 -3.59
C LYS A 31 -2.20 -10.67 -3.61
N LEU A 32 -2.20 -9.36 -3.84
CA LEU A 32 -0.98 -8.53 -3.81
C LEU A 32 -0.52 -8.24 -2.37
N MET A 33 -1.33 -8.57 -1.37
CA MET A 33 -0.97 -8.45 0.04
C MET A 33 -0.43 -9.77 0.61
N ASP A 34 -0.66 -10.88 -0.09
CA ASP A 34 -0.26 -12.22 0.34
C ASP A 34 1.24 -12.49 0.06
N ASP A 35 1.82 -11.81 -0.93
CA ASP A 35 3.26 -11.90 -1.25
C ASP A 35 4.02 -10.66 -0.71
N PRO A 36 5.06 -10.84 0.13
CA PRO A 36 5.78 -9.72 0.73
C PRO A 36 6.41 -8.73 -0.25
N GLU A 37 6.88 -9.21 -1.42
CA GLU A 37 7.52 -8.34 -2.42
C GLU A 37 6.47 -7.48 -3.15
N THR A 38 5.35 -8.07 -3.55
CA THR A 38 4.23 -7.32 -4.13
C THR A 38 3.61 -6.34 -3.13
N LYS A 39 3.45 -6.72 -1.86
CA LYS A 39 2.98 -5.84 -0.77
C LYS A 39 3.89 -4.62 -0.61
N LYS A 40 5.21 -4.83 -0.61
CA LYS A 40 6.20 -3.75 -0.49
C LYS A 40 6.20 -2.84 -1.72
N LYS A 41 6.18 -3.41 -2.93
CA LYS A 41 6.10 -2.64 -4.19
C LYS A 41 4.84 -1.79 -4.22
N LEU A 42 3.70 -2.38 -3.86
CA LEU A 42 2.42 -1.69 -3.78
C LEU A 42 2.45 -0.52 -2.79
N ALA A 43 3.00 -0.72 -1.59
CA ALA A 43 3.16 0.36 -0.61
C ALA A 43 4.00 1.53 -1.17
N GLN A 44 5.11 1.24 -1.85
CA GLN A 44 5.95 2.27 -2.44
C GLN A 44 5.21 3.06 -3.53
N LEU A 45 4.52 2.36 -4.43
CA LEU A 45 3.75 2.98 -5.51
C LEU A 45 2.60 3.86 -4.99
N MET A 46 1.86 3.40 -3.98
CA MET A 46 0.81 4.19 -3.33
C MET A 46 1.39 5.45 -2.70
N ALA A 47 2.52 5.35 -2.00
CA ALA A 47 3.16 6.50 -1.37
C ALA A 47 3.65 7.55 -2.40
N GLU A 48 4.21 7.12 -3.53
CA GLU A 48 4.62 8.00 -4.62
C GLU A 48 3.42 8.71 -5.28
N ALA A 49 2.33 7.98 -5.51
CA ALA A 49 1.10 8.54 -6.07
C ALA A 49 0.42 9.52 -5.10
N ILE A 50 0.32 9.18 -3.81
CA ILE A 50 -0.22 10.09 -2.78
C ILE A 50 0.61 11.37 -2.71
N ALA A 51 1.95 11.26 -2.78
CA ALA A 51 2.86 12.41 -2.80
C ALA A 51 2.83 13.22 -4.11
N GLY A 52 2.06 12.79 -5.12
CA GLY A 52 1.96 13.48 -6.41
C GLY A 52 3.19 13.31 -7.31
N ARG A 53 4.08 12.34 -7.01
CA ARG A 53 5.26 12.04 -7.83
C ARG A 53 4.92 11.19 -9.05
N ARG A 54 3.77 10.50 -9.04
CA ARG A 54 3.20 9.77 -10.17
C ARG A 54 1.68 9.81 -10.16
N GLY A 55 1.07 9.37 -11.25
CA GLY A 55 -0.37 9.11 -11.34
C GLY A 55 -0.79 7.86 -10.56
N PRO A 56 -2.11 7.59 -10.48
CA PRO A 56 -2.63 6.39 -9.83
C PRO A 56 -2.06 5.11 -10.46
N VAL A 57 -1.82 4.12 -9.61
CA VAL A 57 -1.52 2.73 -9.92
C VAL A 57 -2.70 1.80 -9.69
N THR A 58 -2.68 0.67 -10.39
CA THR A 58 -3.60 -0.45 -10.22
C THR A 58 -2.82 -1.74 -9.94
N ASP A 59 -3.54 -2.86 -9.81
CA ASP A 59 -2.92 -4.18 -9.69
C ASP A 59 -1.91 -4.47 -10.81
N GLU A 60 -2.14 -3.93 -12.02
CA GLU A 60 -1.31 -4.14 -13.21
C GLU A 60 0.10 -3.52 -13.09
N ASP A 61 0.28 -2.48 -12.27
CA ASP A 61 1.60 -1.87 -12.02
C ASP A 61 2.47 -2.69 -11.05
N VAL A 62 1.85 -3.60 -10.30
CA VAL A 62 2.50 -4.37 -9.23
C VAL A 62 3.06 -5.69 -9.76
N VAL A 63 2.40 -6.31 -10.76
CA VAL A 63 2.82 -7.55 -11.42
C VAL A 63 4.10 -7.40 -12.25
#